data_AF-A0A5N7C544-F1
#
_entry.id   AF-A0A5N7C544-F1
#
_cell.length_a   1.000
_cell.length_b   1.000
_cell.length_c   1.000
_cell.angle_alpha   90.00
_cell.angle_beta   90.00
_cell.angle_gamma   90.00
#
_symmetry.space_group_name_H-M   'P 1'
#
loop_
_entity.id
_entity.type
_entity.pdbx_description
1 polymer ?
#
loop_
_entity_poly.entity_id
_entity_poly.type
_entity_poly.pdbx_seq_one_letter_code
_entity_poly.pdbx_strand_id
1 'polypeptide(L)'
;MDSHIAVVLIDPLNEFLHPDGKLYPRMKASLEFSNFLKHIEELVFAIRQAHISNFYSLHQISKEGTYFGWNHRNANHIGTRDHKVFDEAFGGQISKGFGLVFYIQILMCVAIVPSRTPTWSINSDSETKHISSLRA
;
A
#
# COMPACT_ATOMS: atom_id res chain seq x y z
N MET A 1 11.39 -21.44 2.51
CA MET A 1 12.46 -20.86 3.34
C MET A 1 11.94 -19.52 3.79
N ASP A 2 11.74 -19.33 5.09
CA ASP A 2 11.37 -18.02 5.62
C ASP A 2 12.60 -17.13 5.55
N SER A 3 12.72 -16.35 4.48
CA SER A 3 13.76 -15.34 4.37
C SER A 3 13.38 -14.17 5.27
N HIS A 4 14.26 -13.80 6.20
CA HIS A 4 14.15 -12.54 6.96
C HIS A 4 14.47 -11.31 6.10
N ILE A 5 14.14 -11.38 4.81
CA ILE A 5 14.48 -10.40 3.80
C ILE A 5 13.17 -9.87 3.24
N ALA A 6 13.04 -8.55 3.21
CA ALA A 6 11.96 -7.85 2.58
C ALA A 6 12.54 -6.77 1.67
N VAL A 7 11.82 -6.47 0.60
CA VAL A 7 12.15 -5.37 -0.29
C VAL A 7 11.09 -4.29 -0.15
N VAL A 8 11.54 -3.06 0.04
CA VAL A 8 10.67 -1.88 0.11
C VAL A 8 10.91 -1.04 -1.14
N LEU A 9 9.89 -0.92 -1.99
CA LEU A 9 9.90 -0.03 -3.13
C LEU A 9 9.44 1.36 -2.66
N ILE A 10 10.37 2.31 -2.69
CA ILE A 10 10.11 3.69 -2.29
C ILE A 10 9.63 4.44 -3.52
N ASP A 11 8.39 4.91 -3.45
CA ASP A 11 7.77 5.79 -4.44
C ASP A 11 7.91 5.40 -5.92
N PRO A 12 7.53 4.16 -6.31
CA PRO A 12 7.47 3.79 -7.71
C PRO A 12 6.24 4.44 -8.39
N LEU A 13 6.12 5.76 -8.32
CA LEU A 13 4.98 6.56 -8.75
C LEU A 13 5.18 7.14 -10.15
N ASN A 14 4.08 7.34 -10.87
CA ASN A 14 4.08 7.98 -12.19
C ASN A 14 4.73 9.36 -12.17
N GLU A 15 4.58 10.12 -11.09
CA GLU A 15 5.16 11.45 -10.92
C GLU A 15 6.68 11.48 -11.18
N PHE A 16 7.37 10.40 -10.82
CA PHE A 16 8.82 10.25 -10.98
C PHE A 16 9.24 9.46 -12.21
N LEU A 17 8.46 8.44 -12.58
CA LEU A 17 8.88 7.41 -13.55
C LEU A 17 8.22 7.55 -14.92
N HIS A 18 7.08 8.23 -15.02
CA HIS A 18 6.38 8.41 -16.29
C HIS A 18 6.82 9.70 -16.98
N PRO A 19 6.99 9.73 -18.32
CA PRO A 19 7.37 10.93 -19.06
C PRO A 19 6.52 12.17 -18.78
N ASP A 20 5.21 11.96 -18.56
CA ASP A 20 4.24 13.01 -18.25
C ASP A 20 4.19 13.42 -16.76
N GLY A 21 5.00 12.79 -15.90
CA GLY A 21 5.13 13.17 -14.49
C GLY A 21 5.79 14.53 -14.34
N LYS A 22 5.33 15.36 -13.39
CA LYS A 22 5.87 16.73 -13.20
C LYS A 22 7.31 16.71 -12.67
N LEU A 23 7.72 15.64 -11.99
CA LEU A 23 9.08 15.46 -11.48
C LEU A 23 9.98 14.63 -12.41
N TYR A 24 9.41 13.90 -13.37
CA TYR A 24 10.17 13.09 -14.31
C TYR A 24 11.29 13.84 -15.04
N PRO A 25 11.12 15.08 -15.54
CA PRO A 25 12.20 15.80 -16.21
C PRO A 25 13.46 15.97 -15.36
N ARG A 26 13.31 16.05 -14.03
CA ARG A 26 14.44 16.14 -13.09
C ARG A 26 15.13 14.80 -12.87
N MET A 27 14.39 13.70 -13.03
CA MET A 27 14.86 12.33 -12.80
C MET A 27 15.38 11.66 -14.06
N LYS A 28 14.92 12.08 -15.25
CA LYS A 28 15.20 11.47 -16.54
C LYS A 28 16.67 11.11 -16.73
N ALA A 29 17.59 12.06 -16.57
CA ALA A 29 19.02 11.81 -16.77
C ALA A 29 19.58 10.73 -15.83
N SER A 30 19.13 10.72 -14.57
CA SER A 30 19.55 9.72 -13.59
C SER A 30 18.95 8.34 -13.88
N LEU A 31 17.66 8.30 -14.25
CA LEU A 31 16.95 7.08 -14.63
C LEU A 31 17.57 6.42 -15.86
N GLU A 32 17.91 7.21 -16.88
CA GLU A 32 18.56 6.76 -18.11
C GLU A 32 19.99 6.29 -17.83
N PHE A 33 20.78 7.08 -17.09
CA PHE A 33 22.17 6.73 -16.77
C PHE A 33 22.27 5.42 -15.98
N SER A 34 21.39 5.21 -15.00
CA SER A 34 21.38 4.01 -14.16
C SER A 34 20.65 2.82 -14.80
N ASN A 35 20.01 3.03 -15.96
CA ASN A 35 19.11 2.07 -16.59
C ASN A 35 18.05 1.54 -15.58
N PHE A 36 17.55 2.45 -14.73
CA PHE A 36 16.79 2.13 -13.53
C PHE A 36 15.61 1.20 -13.83
N LEU A 37 14.77 1.57 -14.80
CA LEU A 37 13.53 0.87 -15.14
C LEU A 37 13.77 -0.61 -15.42
N LYS A 38 14.81 -0.93 -16.21
CA LYS A 38 15.17 -2.31 -16.52
C LYS A 38 15.57 -3.10 -15.26
N HIS A 39 16.47 -2.54 -14.45
CA HIS A 39 16.96 -3.23 -13.25
C HIS A 39 15.86 -3.44 -12.21
N ILE A 40 14.95 -2.49 -12.07
CA ILE A 40 13.86 -2.61 -11.09
C ILE A 40 12.80 -3.61 -11.57
N GLU A 41 12.54 -3.73 -12.87
CA GLU A 41 11.69 -4.79 -13.43
C GLU A 41 12.29 -6.18 -13.19
N GLU A 42 13.59 -6.35 -13.44
CA GLU A 42 14.32 -7.60 -13.15
C GLU A 42 14.27 -7.94 -11.65
N LEU A 43 14.46 -6.94 -10.77
CA LEU A 43 14.36 -7.10 -9.32
C LEU A 43 12.95 -7.54 -8.89
N VAL A 44 11.90 -6.86 -9.37
CA VAL A 44 10.52 -7.19 -9.04
C VAL A 44 10.16 -8.60 -9.52
N PHE A 45 10.63 -8.99 -10.70
CA PHE A 45 10.47 -10.35 -11.20
C PHE A 45 11.16 -11.37 -10.27
N ALA A 46 12.43 -11.15 -9.92
CA ALA A 46 13.19 -12.05 -9.05
C ALA A 46 12.58 -12.19 -7.65
N ILE A 47 12.15 -11.08 -7.03
CA ILE A 47 11.48 -11.07 -5.73
C ILE A 47 10.21 -11.92 -5.76
N ARG A 48 9.41 -11.81 -6.84
CA ARG A 48 8.19 -12.59 -7.02
C ARG A 48 8.48 -14.08 -7.17
N GLN A 49 9.48 -14.45 -7.96
CA GLN A 49 9.90 -15.86 -8.12
C GLN A 49 10.44 -16.45 -6.81
N ALA A 50 11.13 -15.65 -6.01
CA ALA A 50 11.70 -16.06 -4.73
C ALA A 50 10.71 -16.03 -3.56
N HIS A 51 9.45 -15.62 -3.78
CA HIS A 51 8.44 -15.41 -2.74
C HIS A 51 8.91 -14.48 -1.60
N ILE A 52 9.75 -13.50 -1.93
CA ILE A 52 10.24 -12.49 -0.97
C ILE A 52 9.14 -11.46 -0.74
N SER A 53 8.96 -11.04 0.51
CA SER A 53 7.98 -10.01 0.87
C SER A 53 8.33 -8.68 0.20
N ASN A 54 7.36 -8.10 -0.52
CA ASN A 54 7.48 -6.77 -1.11
C ASN A 54 6.54 -5.79 -0.40
N PHE A 55 7.05 -4.60 -0.12
CA PHE A 55 6.31 -3.50 0.48
C PHE A 55 6.51 -2.24 -0.35
N TYR A 56 5.55 -1.31 -0.24
CA TYR A 56 5.57 -0.04 -0.93
C TYR A 56 5.52 1.08 0.09
N SER A 57 6.48 1.99 0.02
CA SER A 57 6.47 3.23 0.79
C SER A 57 6.13 4.35 -0.18
N LEU A 58 4.89 4.85 -0.12
CA LEU A 58 4.38 5.85 -1.05
C LEU A 58 4.29 7.22 -0.39
N HIS A 59 4.57 8.26 -1.17
CA HIS A 59 4.32 9.64 -0.79
C HIS A 59 2.84 9.87 -0.49
N GLN A 60 2.60 10.84 0.39
CA GLN A 60 1.26 11.32 0.66
C GLN A 60 0.63 11.83 -0.64
N ILE A 61 -0.45 11.17 -1.07
CA ILE A 61 -1.23 11.57 -2.24
C ILE A 61 -1.85 12.95 -1.98
N SER A 62 -1.69 13.82 -2.96
CA SER A 62 -2.21 15.19 -2.96
C SER A 62 -3.64 15.21 -3.46
N LYS A 63 -4.57 15.54 -2.56
CA LYS A 63 -5.98 15.78 -2.82
C LYS A 63 -6.39 17.06 -2.10
N GLU A 64 -7.58 17.56 -2.42
CA GLU A 64 -8.12 18.74 -1.76
C GLU A 64 -8.14 18.50 -0.25
N GLY A 65 -7.53 19.42 0.49
CA GLY A 65 -7.39 19.34 1.94
C GLY A 65 -6.36 18.38 2.52
N THR A 66 -5.54 17.68 1.72
CA THR A 66 -4.45 16.81 2.25
C THR A 66 -3.57 17.51 3.28
N TYR A 67 -3.27 18.79 3.06
CA TYR A 67 -2.37 19.58 3.89
C TYR A 67 -3.10 20.52 4.87
N PHE A 68 -4.43 20.41 5.00
CA PHE A 68 -5.18 21.26 5.94
C PHE A 68 -4.82 20.91 7.39
N GLY A 69 -4.62 21.93 8.21
CA GLY A 69 -4.21 21.78 9.62
C GLY A 69 -2.72 21.48 9.83
N TRP A 70 -1.91 21.37 8.77
CA TRP A 70 -0.47 21.17 8.91
C TRP A 70 0.22 22.49 9.31
N ASN A 71 0.60 22.59 10.59
CA ASN A 71 1.22 23.79 11.17
C ASN A 71 2.71 23.97 10.80
N HIS A 72 3.42 22.88 10.49
CA HIS A 72 4.87 22.91 10.22
C HIS A 72 5.20 22.29 8.86
N ARG A 73 4.86 23.00 7.79
CA ARG A 73 5.18 22.58 6.41
C ARG A 73 6.56 23.05 6.01
N ASN A 74 7.39 22.15 5.48
CA ASN A 74 8.65 22.52 4.85
C ASN A 74 8.41 23.01 3.41
N ALA A 75 9.46 23.55 2.78
CA ALA A 75 9.37 24.07 1.42
C ALA A 75 8.91 23.02 0.39
N ASN A 76 9.30 21.74 0.59
CA ASN A 76 8.85 20.66 -0.29
C ASN A 76 7.35 20.42 -0.16
N HIS A 77 6.78 20.40 1.05
CA HIS A 77 5.33 20.27 1.25
C HIS A 77 4.56 21.42 0.59
N ILE A 78 5.10 22.64 0.64
CA ILE A 78 4.50 23.81 -0.01
C ILE A 78 4.55 23.64 -1.54
N GLY A 79 5.71 23.30 -2.10
CA GLY A 79 5.88 23.07 -3.54
C GLY A 79 5.02 21.91 -4.06
N THR A 80 4.96 20.80 -3.33
CA THR A 80 4.11 19.65 -3.67
C THR A 80 2.63 20.04 -3.71
N ARG A 81 2.16 20.82 -2.73
CA ARG A 81 0.79 21.35 -2.74
C ARG A 81 0.55 22.30 -3.92
N ASP A 82 1.41 23.30 -4.08
CA ASP A 82 1.20 24.41 -5.02
C ASP A 82 1.25 23.94 -6.48
N HIS A 83 2.11 22.95 -6.77
CA HIS A 83 2.23 22.35 -8.09
C HIS A 83 1.39 21.06 -8.26
N LYS A 84 0.58 20.71 -7.25
CA LYS A 84 -0.26 19.50 -7.22
C LYS A 84 0.53 18.25 -7.61
N VAL A 85 1.74 18.12 -7.09
CA VAL A 85 2.58 16.94 -7.28
C VAL A 85 1.97 15.78 -6.47
N PHE A 86 2.06 14.55 -6.99
CA PHE A 86 1.41 13.35 -6.45
C PHE A 86 -0.11 13.43 -6.45
N ASP A 87 -0.70 14.00 -7.49
CA ASP A 87 -2.16 14.04 -7.61
C ASP A 87 -2.77 12.63 -7.69
N GLU A 88 -3.95 12.45 -7.09
CA GLU A 88 -4.64 11.16 -7.03
C GLU A 88 -4.99 10.60 -8.42
N ALA A 89 -5.20 11.47 -9.41
CA ALA A 89 -5.66 11.08 -10.74
C ALA A 89 -4.56 10.41 -11.56
N PHE A 90 -3.30 10.79 -11.37
CA PHE A 90 -2.19 10.28 -12.16
C PHE A 90 -0.88 10.21 -11.39
N GLY A 91 -0.39 11.34 -10.86
CA GLY A 91 0.95 11.46 -10.30
C GLY A 91 1.20 10.53 -9.12
N GLY A 92 0.21 10.38 -8.24
CA GLY A 92 0.24 9.51 -7.06
C GLY A 92 -0.06 8.04 -7.35
N GLN A 93 -0.29 7.66 -8.62
CA GLN A 93 -0.48 6.26 -8.98
C GLN A 93 0.85 5.53 -9.14
N ILE A 94 0.89 4.27 -8.71
CA ILE A 94 2.05 3.40 -8.93
C ILE A 94 2.23 3.19 -10.43
N SER A 95 3.46 3.38 -10.92
CA SER A 95 3.80 3.21 -12.32
C SER A 95 3.53 1.80 -12.82
N LYS A 96 3.08 1.70 -14.07
CA LYS A 96 2.79 0.43 -14.72
C LYS A 96 4.04 -0.46 -14.69
N GLY A 97 3.86 -1.75 -14.38
CA GLY A 97 4.96 -2.70 -14.16
C GLY A 97 5.33 -2.89 -12.69
N PHE A 98 5.12 -1.87 -11.85
CA PHE A 98 5.36 -1.92 -10.40
C PHE A 98 4.10 -2.19 -9.59
N GLY A 99 2.93 -2.25 -10.22
CA GLY A 99 1.67 -2.53 -9.55
C GLY A 99 1.66 -3.89 -8.84
N LEU A 100 0.93 -3.94 -7.73
CA LEU A 100 0.67 -5.16 -6.98
C LEU A 100 -0.20 -6.10 -7.82
N VAL A 101 0.24 -7.35 -7.97
CA VAL A 101 -0.60 -8.41 -8.54
C VAL A 101 -1.51 -8.93 -7.43
N PHE A 102 -2.46 -8.10 -6.99
CA PHE A 102 -3.42 -8.47 -5.94
C PHE A 102 -4.35 -9.62 -6.36
N TYR A 103 -4.43 -9.93 -7.65
CA TYR A 103 -5.43 -10.86 -8.19
C TYR A 103 -5.09 -12.35 -8.01
N ILE A 104 -3.82 -12.72 -7.81
CA ILE A 104 -3.42 -14.14 -7.74
C ILE A 104 -3.28 -14.64 -6.29
N GLN A 105 -2.99 -13.76 -5.32
CA GLN A 105 -2.81 -14.16 -3.92
C GLN A 105 -4.15 -14.49 -3.23
N ILE A 106 -5.25 -13.81 -3.59
CA ILE A 106 -6.58 -14.09 -3.03
C ILE A 106 -7.08 -15.48 -3.48
N LEU A 107 -6.78 -15.89 -4.72
CA LEU A 107 -7.20 -17.20 -5.22
C LEU A 107 -6.48 -18.36 -4.50
N MET A 108 -5.23 -18.17 -4.07
CA MET A 108 -4.51 -19.16 -3.27
C MET A 108 -4.92 -19.18 -1.78
N CYS A 109 -5.26 -18.03 -1.18
CA CYS A 109 -5.74 -18.02 0.22
C CYS A 109 -7.15 -18.61 0.39
N VAL A 110 -8.04 -18.47 -0.61
CA VAL A 110 -9.38 -19.07 -0.55
C VAL A 110 -9.32 -20.59 -0.72
N ALA A 111 -8.30 -21.14 -1.39
CA ALA A 111 -8.17 -22.58 -1.61
C ALA A 111 -7.59 -23.38 -0.42
N ILE A 112 -7.01 -22.73 0.59
CA ILE A 112 -6.26 -23.40 1.68
C ILE A 112 -6.98 -23.32 3.04
N VAL A 113 -8.12 -22.63 3.15
CA VAL A 113 -8.95 -22.69 4.37
C VAL A 113 -10.04 -23.74 4.17
N PRO A 114 -9.92 -24.97 4.72
CA PRO A 114 -11.05 -25.86 4.78
C PRO A 114 -12.14 -25.20 5.65
N SER A 115 -13.34 -25.10 5.08
CA SER A 115 -14.53 -24.56 5.72
C SER A 115 -14.84 -25.30 7.02
N ARG A 116 -14.35 -24.79 8.16
CA ARG A 116 -14.98 -25.08 9.45
C ARG A 116 -16.18 -24.16 9.58
N THR A 117 -17.35 -24.66 9.21
CA THR A 117 -18.61 -24.06 9.64
C THR A 117 -18.68 -24.13 11.17
N PRO A 118 -18.86 -23.01 11.89
CA PRO A 118 -19.21 -23.09 13.30
C PRO A 118 -20.70 -23.46 13.39
N THR A 119 -21.00 -24.69 13.76
CA THR A 119 -22.35 -25.07 14.21
C THR A 119 -22.60 -24.40 15.56
N TRP A 120 -23.31 -23.29 15.57
CA TRP A 120 -23.88 -22.72 16.79
C TRP A 120 -25.15 -23.51 17.13
N SER A 121 -25.06 -24.39 18.13
CA SER A 121 -26.25 -24.91 18.81
C SER A 121 -26.60 -23.95 19.95
N ILE A 122 -27.69 -23.21 19.81
CA ILE A 122 -28.29 -22.44 20.91
C ILE A 122 -28.96 -23.46 21.83
N ASN A 123 -28.34 -23.76 22.98
CA ASN A 123 -29.04 -24.43 24.08
C ASN A 123 -29.76 -23.35 24.90
N SER A 124 -31.08 -23.32 24.81
CA SER A 124 -31.95 -22.47 25.60
C SER A 124 -32.43 -23.21 26.85
N ASP A 125 -31.54 -23.39 27.83
CA ASP A 125 -31.93 -23.86 29.16
C ASP A 125 -31.44 -22.85 30.20
N SER A 126 -32.32 -21.91 30.56
CA SER A 126 -32.14 -20.96 31.66
C SER A 126 -33.15 -21.24 32.78
N GLU A 127 -32.76 -22.10 33.71
CA GLU A 127 -33.19 -22.09 35.12
C GLU A 127 -31.90 -21.95 35.94
N THR A 128 -31.70 -21.05 36.92
CA THR A 128 -32.56 -20.75 38.06
C THR A 128 -32.08 -19.47 38.78
N LYS A 129 -33.06 -18.71 39.26
CA LYS A 129 -33.13 -17.66 40.31
C LYS A 129 -31.95 -17.52 41.30
N HIS A 130 -31.59 -16.27 41.66
CA HIS A 130 -31.80 -15.74 43.02
C HIS A 130 -31.59 -14.20 43.15
N ILE A 131 -32.31 -13.64 44.12
CA ILE A 131 -32.66 -12.23 44.39
C ILE A 131 -31.74 -11.60 45.44
N SER A 132 -31.42 -10.30 45.32
CA SER A 132 -31.30 -9.26 46.39
C SER A 132 -30.40 -8.11 45.89
N SER A 133 -30.54 -6.84 46.23
CA SER A 133 -31.58 -5.98 46.79
C SER A 133 -31.02 -4.53 46.75
N LEU A 134 -31.91 -3.55 46.55
CA LEU A 134 -31.82 -2.15 47.01
C LEU A 134 -30.83 -1.17 46.33
N ARG A 135 -31.44 -0.27 45.55
CA ARG A 135 -31.01 1.12 45.32
C ARG A 135 -31.00 1.90 46.64
N ALA A 136 -30.07 2.84 46.75
CA ALA A 136 -30.33 4.18 47.26
C ALA A 136 -30.38 5.13 46.05
#